data_AF-A0A916IEA0-F1
#
_entry.id   AF-A0A916IEA0-F1
#
_cell.length_a   1.000
_cell.length_b   1.000
_cell.length_c   1.000
_cell.angle_alpha   90.00
_cell.angle_beta   90.00
_cell.angle_gamma   90.00
#
_symmetry.space_group_name_H-M   'P 1'
#
loop_
_entity.id
_entity.type
_entity.pdbx_description
1 polymer ?
#
loop_
_entity_poly.entity_id
_entity_poly.type
_entity_poly.pdbx_seq_one_letter_code
_entity_poly.pdbx_strand_id
1 'polypeptide(L)'
;MKKKTAMNTLVIGSVLLMVYLFVAQGLVEFYFSGKKEILQTADHINNLCNADGSCPSVLEGWEGNNGKLRKGRLLYIPTPVPGSEDTETSVKPQSFRLIYVMTFPPDDWFEVQGGVGKKVTSGWTGR
;
A
#
# COMPACT_ATOMS: atom_id res chain seq x y z
N MET A 1 22.09 -41.63 16.11
CA MET A 1 21.48 -40.32 16.48
C MET A 1 22.06 -39.13 15.71
N LYS A 2 23.38 -38.95 15.59
CA LYS A 2 24.01 -37.78 14.90
C LYS A 2 23.56 -37.52 13.44
N LYS A 3 23.33 -38.56 12.63
CA LYS A 3 22.89 -38.40 11.22
C LYS A 3 21.47 -37.81 11.08
N LYS A 4 20.54 -38.16 11.97
CA LYS A 4 19.18 -37.60 11.99
C LYS A 4 19.21 -36.11 12.34
N THR A 5 20.04 -35.73 13.31
CA THR A 5 20.21 -34.33 13.71
C THR A 5 20.80 -33.48 12.58
N ALA A 6 21.86 -33.97 11.92
CA ALA A 6 22.47 -33.25 10.79
C ALA A 6 21.49 -33.07 9.61
N MET A 7 20.69 -34.09 9.29
CA MET A 7 19.69 -34.02 8.23
C MET A 7 18.57 -33.02 8.57
N ASN A 8 18.09 -33.02 9.81
CA ASN A 8 17.09 -32.05 10.26
C ASN A 8 17.62 -30.61 10.21
N THR A 9 18.88 -30.37 10.63
CA THR A 9 19.49 -29.03 10.54
C THR A 9 19.61 -28.56 9.09
N LEU A 10 19.97 -29.46 8.17
CA LEU A 10 20.11 -29.13 6.74
C LEU A 10 18.76 -28.81 6.11
N VAL A 11 17.70 -29.54 6.47
CA VAL A 11 16.33 -29.25 6.04
C VAL A 11 15.85 -27.90 6.59
N ILE A 12 16.06 -27.63 7.87
CA ILE A 12 15.69 -26.33 8.48
C ILE A 12 16.44 -25.19 7.80
N GLY A 13 17.75 -25.33 7.57
CA GLY A 13 18.56 -24.34 6.86
C GLY A 13 18.07 -24.08 5.44
N SER A 14 17.70 -25.13 4.71
CA SER A 14 17.14 -25.02 3.36
C SER A 14 15.79 -24.29 3.34
N VAL A 15 14.90 -24.60 4.28
CA VAL A 15 13.60 -23.93 4.42
C VAL A 15 13.81 -22.45 4.75
N LEU A 16 14.70 -22.12 5.69
CA LEU A 16 15.01 -20.73 6.03
C LEU A 16 15.59 -19.95 4.85
N LEU A 17 16.48 -20.59 4.06
CA LEU A 17 17.05 -19.97 2.86
C LEU A 17 15.95 -19.69 1.82
N MET A 18 15.03 -20.63 1.57
CA MET A 18 13.91 -20.40 0.66
C MET A 18 13.04 -19.24 1.12
N VAL A 19 12.68 -19.19 2.40
CA VAL A 19 11.89 -18.07 2.96
C VAL A 19 12.60 -16.75 2.72
N TYR A 20 13.91 -16.67 2.98
CA TYR A 20 14.71 -15.47 2.73
C TYR A 20 14.67 -15.01 1.27
N LEU A 21 14.76 -15.94 0.31
CA LEU A 21 14.68 -15.63 -1.12
C LEU A 21 13.31 -15.07 -1.50
N PHE A 22 12.22 -15.62 -0.94
CA PHE A 22 10.87 -15.08 -1.18
C PHE A 22 10.69 -13.66 -0.61
N VAL A 23 11.23 -13.38 0.59
CA VAL A 23 11.21 -12.02 1.16
C VAL A 23 11.99 -11.05 0.27
N ALA A 24 13.20 -11.45 -0.14
CA ALA A 24 14.07 -10.63 -0.96
C ALA A 24 13.41 -10.31 -2.31
N GLN A 25 12.72 -11.26 -2.92
CA GLN A 25 12.03 -11.04 -4.19
C GLN A 25 10.93 -9.96 -4.08
N GLY A 26 10.10 -9.99 -3.03
CA GLY A 26 9.04 -9.00 -2.83
C GLY A 26 9.57 -7.57 -2.69
N LEU A 27 10.66 -7.41 -1.93
CA LEU A 27 11.35 -6.12 -1.77
C LEU A 27 12.00 -5.66 -3.08
N VAL A 28 12.67 -6.57 -3.79
CA VAL A 28 13.29 -6.27 -5.10
C VAL A 28 12.23 -5.76 -6.08
N GLU A 29 11.11 -6.48 -6.25
CA GLU A 29 10.01 -6.06 -7.11
C GLU A 29 9.49 -4.66 -6.73
N PHE A 30 9.36 -4.37 -5.44
CA PHE A 30 8.96 -3.03 -4.98
C PHE A 30 9.98 -1.95 -5.37
N TYR A 31 11.27 -2.15 -5.12
CA TYR A 31 12.27 -1.13 -5.41
C TYR A 31 12.53 -0.90 -6.90
N PHE A 32 12.38 -1.92 -7.74
CA PHE A 32 12.57 -1.79 -9.19
C PHE A 32 11.37 -1.15 -9.91
N SER A 33 10.13 -1.44 -9.50
CA SER A 33 8.95 -0.90 -10.18
C SER A 33 7.89 -0.34 -9.22
N GLY A 34 7.58 -1.06 -8.14
CA GLY A 34 6.45 -0.73 -7.27
C GLY A 34 6.52 0.65 -6.62
N LYS A 35 7.70 1.09 -6.16
CA LYS A 35 7.92 2.40 -5.55
C LYS A 35 7.65 3.54 -6.55
N LYS A 36 8.12 3.38 -7.79
CA LYS A 36 7.88 4.38 -8.83
C LYS A 36 6.40 4.43 -9.19
N GLU A 37 5.78 3.26 -9.35
CA GLU A 37 4.36 3.13 -9.68
C GLU A 37 3.46 3.80 -8.62
N ILE A 38 3.67 3.53 -7.33
CA ILE A 38 2.86 4.10 -6.26
C ILE A 38 3.05 5.62 -6.14
N LEU A 39 4.28 6.13 -6.26
CA LEU A 39 4.53 7.57 -6.16
C LEU A 39 3.91 8.33 -7.34
N GLN A 40 4.08 7.81 -8.57
CA GLN A 40 3.45 8.42 -9.75
C GLN A 40 1.92 8.39 -9.67
N THR A 41 1.37 7.29 -9.18
CA THR A 41 -0.08 7.16 -8.97
C THR A 41 -0.58 8.12 -7.90
N ALA A 42 0.16 8.27 -6.79
CA ALA A 42 -0.19 9.21 -5.73
C ALA A 42 -0.14 10.66 -6.20
N ASP A 43 0.88 11.05 -6.96
CA ASP A 43 0.98 12.40 -7.54
C ASP A 43 -0.19 12.69 -8.48
N HIS A 44 -0.55 11.73 -9.33
CA HIS A 44 -1.71 11.84 -10.21
C HIS A 44 -3.01 12.03 -9.42
N ILE A 45 -3.25 11.18 -8.41
CA ILE A 45 -4.43 11.28 -7.55
C ILE A 45 -4.45 12.61 -6.78
N ASN A 46 -3.30 13.07 -6.28
CA ASN A 46 -3.19 14.33 -5.56
C ASN A 46 -3.55 15.53 -6.46
N ASN A 47 -3.14 15.48 -7.73
CA ASN A 47 -3.54 16.50 -8.72
C ASN A 47 -5.05 16.48 -8.97
N LEU A 48 -5.67 15.29 -9.05
CA LEU A 48 -7.13 15.17 -9.14
C LEU A 48 -7.82 15.75 -7.90
N CYS A 49 -7.33 15.41 -6.69
CA CYS A 49 -7.86 15.99 -5.45
C CYS A 49 -7.82 17.52 -5.47
N ASN A 50 -6.70 18.10 -5.91
CA ASN A 50 -6.51 19.56 -5.94
C ASN A 50 -7.35 20.24 -7.03
N ALA A 51 -7.55 19.59 -8.19
CA ALA A 51 -8.36 20.12 -9.28
C ALA A 51 -9.86 20.15 -8.92
N ASP A 52 -10.36 19.06 -8.33
CA ASP A 52 -11.78 18.89 -8.02
C ASP A 52 -12.18 19.44 -6.64
N GLY A 53 -11.21 19.89 -5.84
CA GLY A 53 -11.40 20.30 -4.45
C GLY A 53 -11.86 19.14 -3.54
N SER A 54 -11.74 17.90 -4.00
CA SER A 54 -12.04 16.69 -3.26
C SER A 54 -11.36 15.49 -3.89
N CYS A 55 -10.97 14.52 -3.06
CA CYS A 55 -10.38 13.30 -3.54
C CYS A 55 -11.44 12.34 -4.13
N PRO A 56 -11.14 11.71 -5.28
CA PRO A 56 -12.11 10.93 -6.03
C PRO A 56 -12.53 9.66 -5.28
N SER A 57 -13.83 9.38 -5.25
CA SER A 57 -14.38 8.14 -4.70
C SER A 57 -14.38 6.98 -5.71
N VAL A 58 -14.15 7.27 -6.98
CA VAL A 58 -14.06 6.31 -8.09
C VAL A 58 -12.88 6.72 -8.97
N LEU A 59 -12.08 5.74 -9.39
CA LEU A 59 -10.95 5.92 -10.31
C LEU A 59 -11.10 4.95 -11.48
N GLU A 60 -10.83 5.42 -12.70
CA GLU A 60 -10.99 4.61 -13.90
C GLU A 60 -10.04 3.40 -13.91
N GLY A 61 -10.60 2.20 -14.14
CA GLY A 61 -9.86 0.95 -14.11
C GLY A 61 -9.45 0.49 -12.71
N TRP A 62 -10.08 1.01 -11.66
CA TRP A 62 -9.96 0.51 -10.28
C TRP A 62 -11.23 -0.20 -9.85
N GLU A 63 -11.05 -1.28 -9.09
CA GLU A 63 -12.13 -2.07 -8.53
C GLU A 63 -12.53 -1.50 -7.16
N GLY A 64 -13.80 -1.12 -7.00
CA GLY A 64 -14.32 -0.58 -5.74
C GLY A 64 -14.91 -1.66 -4.84
N ASN A 65 -14.51 -1.66 -3.56
CA ASN A 65 -15.10 -2.50 -2.51
C ASN A 65 -15.12 -1.74 -1.18
N ASN A 66 -16.31 -1.55 -0.58
CA ASN A 66 -16.51 -0.91 0.73
C ASN A 66 -15.78 0.44 0.88
N GLY A 67 -15.88 1.31 -0.14
CA GLY A 67 -15.25 2.64 -0.14
C GLY A 67 -13.73 2.64 -0.34
N LYS A 68 -13.12 1.48 -0.62
CA LYS A 68 -11.72 1.34 -1.01
C LYS A 68 -11.65 1.01 -2.50
N LEU A 69 -10.63 1.50 -3.18
CA LEU A 69 -10.38 1.18 -4.59
C LEU A 69 -9.11 0.35 -4.72
N ARG A 70 -9.10 -0.65 -5.58
CA ARG A 70 -7.92 -1.50 -5.82
C ARG A 70 -7.54 -1.53 -7.30
N LYS A 71 -6.23 -1.48 -7.58
CA LYS A 71 -5.66 -1.74 -8.91
C LYS A 71 -4.36 -2.50 -8.74
N GLY A 72 -4.37 -3.79 -9.08
CA GLY A 72 -3.22 -4.68 -8.87
C GLY A 72 -2.77 -4.70 -7.40
N ARG A 73 -1.54 -4.25 -7.14
CA ARG A 73 -0.95 -4.13 -5.80
C ARG A 73 -1.26 -2.81 -5.10
N LEU A 74 -1.96 -1.88 -5.74
CA LEU A 74 -2.31 -0.60 -5.15
C LEU A 74 -3.69 -0.66 -4.49
N LEU A 75 -3.77 -0.18 -3.26
CA LEU A 75 -5.00 -0.02 -2.50
C LEU A 75 -5.17 1.45 -2.12
N TYR A 76 -6.19 2.08 -2.68
CA TYR A 76 -6.54 3.47 -2.44
C TYR A 76 -7.69 3.57 -1.44
N ILE A 77 -7.54 4.45 -0.47
CA ILE A 77 -8.52 4.71 0.59
C ILE A 77 -8.73 6.23 0.68
N PRO A 78 -9.84 6.76 0.15
CA PRO A 78 -10.23 8.13 0.38
C PRO A 78 -10.62 8.30 1.86
N THR A 79 -10.22 9.42 2.46
CA THR A 79 -10.49 9.73 3.86
C THR A 79 -11.21 11.08 3.95
N PRO A 80 -12.37 11.13 4.61
CA PRO A 80 -13.03 12.40 4.96
C PRO A 80 -12.17 13.16 5.98
N VAL A 81 -12.46 14.45 6.15
CA VAL A 81 -11.75 15.28 7.13
C VAL A 81 -12.01 14.74 8.54
N PRO A 82 -10.97 14.40 9.34
CA PRO A 82 -11.18 13.99 10.72
C PRO A 82 -11.84 15.13 11.51
N GLY A 83 -12.97 14.85 12.17
CA GLY A 83 -13.78 15.84 12.92
C GLY A 83 -15.04 16.37 12.21
N SER A 84 -15.46 15.74 11.10
CA SER A 84 -16.66 16.13 10.33
C SER A 84 -17.90 15.25 10.59
N GLU A 85 -17.92 14.48 11.68
CA GLU A 85 -18.97 13.50 12.00
C GLU A 85 -20.37 14.12 12.25
N ASP A 86 -20.51 15.45 12.33
CA ASP A 86 -21.74 16.13 12.79
C ASP A 86 -22.54 16.92 11.73
N THR A 87 -22.35 16.71 10.43
CA THR A 87 -23.22 17.39 9.42
C THR A 87 -23.67 16.48 8.29
N GLU A 88 -25.00 16.42 8.09
CA GLU A 88 -25.75 15.61 7.09
C GLU A 88 -25.40 15.87 5.61
N THR A 89 -24.39 16.68 5.31
CA THR A 89 -23.92 16.93 3.95
C THR A 89 -22.73 16.03 3.65
N SER A 90 -22.97 14.96 2.87
CA SER A 90 -21.98 14.11 2.18
C SER A 90 -20.55 14.67 2.22
N VAL A 91 -19.79 14.34 3.27
CA VAL A 91 -18.45 14.90 3.49
C VAL A 91 -17.56 14.36 2.38
N LYS A 92 -17.26 15.23 1.40
CA LYS A 92 -16.36 14.88 0.31
C LYS A 92 -14.98 14.53 0.88
N PRO A 93 -14.34 13.43 0.44
CA PRO A 93 -13.00 13.09 0.89
C PRO A 93 -12.02 14.24 0.62
N GLN A 94 -11.21 14.60 1.61
CA GLN A 94 -10.22 15.69 1.48
C GLN A 94 -8.79 15.17 1.53
N SER A 95 -8.59 13.95 1.99
CA SER A 95 -7.29 13.27 1.99
C SER A 95 -7.42 11.86 1.47
N PHE A 96 -6.28 11.26 1.13
CA PHE A 96 -6.23 9.86 0.76
C PHE A 96 -5.01 9.17 1.34
N ARG A 97 -5.13 7.85 1.44
CA ARG A 97 -4.02 6.93 1.64
C ARG A 97 -3.96 6.00 0.44
N LEU A 98 -2.76 5.78 -0.06
CA LEU A 98 -2.45 4.84 -1.11
C LEU A 98 -1.43 3.85 -0.57
N ILE A 99 -1.76 2.57 -0.61
CA ILE A 99 -0.97 1.50 -0.02
C ILE A 99 -0.48 0.58 -1.13
N TYR A 100 0.81 0.26 -1.13
CA TYR A 100 1.37 -0.80 -1.96
C TYR A 100 1.34 -2.10 -1.17
N VAL A 101 0.43 -3.00 -1.56
CA VAL A 101 0.25 -4.31 -0.94
C VAL A 101 1.35 -5.26 -1.43
N MET A 102 2.29 -5.57 -0.53
CA MET A 102 3.32 -6.58 -0.79
C MET A 102 2.78 -7.97 -0.49
N THR A 103 3.23 -8.96 -1.26
CA THR A 103 2.92 -10.36 -0.97
C THR A 103 3.66 -10.85 0.28
N PHE A 104 4.84 -10.27 0.56
CA PHE A 104 5.66 -10.59 1.72
C PHE A 104 6.69 -9.45 1.97
N PRO A 105 6.98 -9.06 3.22
CA PRO A 105 6.29 -9.43 4.45
C PRO A 105 4.86 -8.82 4.53
N PRO A 106 3.89 -9.50 5.15
CA PRO A 106 2.49 -9.05 5.18
C PRO A 106 2.22 -7.90 6.17
N ASP A 107 3.11 -7.71 7.15
CA ASP A 107 2.92 -6.77 8.25
C ASP A 107 3.51 -5.37 7.97
N ASP A 108 4.36 -5.25 6.95
CA ASP A 108 4.90 -3.98 6.47
C ASP A 108 4.31 -3.64 5.10
N TRP A 109 3.91 -2.39 4.92
CA TRP A 109 3.50 -1.85 3.63
C TRP A 109 4.09 -0.47 3.39
N PHE A 110 4.24 -0.13 2.12
CA PHE A 110 4.60 1.22 1.74
C PHE A 110 3.33 2.04 1.53
N GLU A 111 3.21 3.12 2.30
CA GLU A 111 2.06 4.02 2.25
C GLU A 111 2.47 5.38 1.69
N VAL A 112 1.58 5.95 0.89
CA VAL A 112 1.67 7.30 0.36
C VAL A 112 0.39 8.04 0.74
N GLN A 113 0.52 9.22 1.34
CA GLN A 113 -0.59 10.05 1.76
C GLN A 113 -0.60 11.36 0.97
N GLY A 114 -1.80 11.90 0.73
CA GLY A 114 -1.98 13.18 0.07
C GLY A 114 -3.40 13.72 0.30
N GLY A 115 -3.77 14.74 -0.45
CA GLY A 115 -5.07 15.37 -0.35
C GLY A 115 -5.09 16.80 -0.86
N VAL A 116 -6.27 17.40 -0.77
CA VAL A 116 -6.52 18.79 -1.15
C VAL A 116 -5.62 19.73 -0.36
N GLY A 117 -4.80 20.52 -1.06
CA GLY A 117 -3.83 21.45 -0.47
C GLY A 117 -2.68 20.77 0.27
N LYS A 118 -2.54 19.44 0.22
CA LYS A 118 -1.49 18.69 0.90
C LYS A 118 -0.39 18.28 -0.08
N LYS A 119 0.85 18.31 0.40
CA LYS A 119 1.97 17.67 -0.30
C LYS A 119 1.90 16.16 -0.11
N VAL A 120 2.28 15.43 -1.15
CA VAL A 120 2.39 13.97 -1.09
C VAL A 120 3.52 13.58 -0.14
N THR A 121 3.23 12.73 0.83
CA THR A 121 4.20 12.15 1.77
C THR A 121 4.21 10.63 1.61
N SER A 122 5.35 9.99 1.86
CA SER A 122 5.46 8.54 1.72
C SER A 122 6.38 7.94 2.78
N GLY A 123 6.12 6.69 3.14
CA GLY A 123 6.91 5.98 4.13
C GLY A 123 6.53 4.51 4.26
N TRP A 124 7.46 3.75 4.84
CA TRP A 124 7.17 2.40 5.32
C TRP A 124 6.34 2.50 6.60
N THR A 125 5.23 1.77 6.63
CA THR A 125 4.34 1.64 7.79
C THR A 125 4.17 0.16 8.07
N GLY A 126 4.04 -0.22 9.34
CA GLY A 126 3.78 -1.59 9.74
C GLY A 126 2.72 -1.66 10.83
N ARG A 127 2.23 -2.86 11.10
CA ARG A 127 1.25 -3.12 12.16
C ARG A 127 1.90 -3.37 13.52
#